data_AF-A0A0D0Q5Q7-F1
#
_entry.id   AF-A0A0D0Q5Q7-F1
#
_cell.length_a   1.000
_cell.length_b   1.000
_cell.length_c   1.000
_cell.angle_alpha   90.00
_cell.angle_beta   90.00
_cell.angle_gamma   90.00
#
_symmetry.space_group_name_H-M   'P 1'
#
loop_
_entity.id
_entity.type
_entity.pdbx_description
1 polymer ?
#
loop_
_entity_poly.entity_id
_entity_poly.type
_entity_poly.pdbx_seq_one_letter_code
_entity_poly.pdbx_strand_id
1 'polypeptide(L)'
;MRIPAAFTVFAAGAMALSALAAGRPSEALAALAVLAVAGGILWRLLRDPAATRRGGHFATVRFRPPPAGDGPRTGTFALVRTQERRGPWDVALDRRPERADLEVMGVDQGGWVWLGETGLPERVRIDYGTTWKTWPVLSAAETGDTT
;
A
#
# COMPACT_ATOMS: atom_id res chain seq x y z
N MET A 1 13.05 5.36 3.82
CA MET A 1 13.31 6.79 4.14
C MET A 1 12.57 7.34 5.35
N ARG A 2 11.47 6.73 5.84
CA ARG A 2 10.74 7.23 7.03
C ARG A 2 11.52 7.12 8.34
N ILE A 3 12.23 6.00 8.53
CA ILE A 3 13.04 5.71 9.73
C ILE A 3 14.16 6.75 9.94
N PRO A 4 15.02 7.07 8.94
CA PRO A 4 16.05 8.09 9.14
C PRO A 4 15.46 9.48 9.40
N ALA A 5 14.36 9.87 8.73
CA ALA A 5 13.72 11.15 9.00
C ALA A 5 13.15 11.25 10.43
N ALA A 6 12.50 10.19 10.91
CA ALA A 6 12.01 10.12 12.30
C ALA A 6 13.15 10.18 13.32
N PHE A 7 14.26 9.50 13.04
CA PHE A 7 15.45 9.54 13.88
C PHE A 7 16.08 10.95 13.92
N THR A 8 16.20 11.62 12.78
CA THR A 8 16.72 12.99 12.71
C THR A 8 15.84 13.97 13.48
N VAL A 9 14.51 13.85 13.39
CA VAL A 9 13.57 14.67 14.19
C VAL A 9 13.77 14.43 15.69
N PHE A 10 13.88 13.17 16.12
CA PHE A 10 14.09 12.85 17.52
C PHE A 10 15.43 13.38 18.06
N ALA A 11 16.53 13.17 17.31
CA ALA A 11 17.86 13.63 17.69
C ALA A 11 17.97 15.16 17.73
N ALA A 12 17.39 15.86 16.75
CA ALA A 12 17.35 17.32 16.73
C ALA A 12 16.52 17.89 17.90
N GLY A 13 15.41 17.23 18.26
CA GLY A 13 14.61 17.61 19.42
C GLY A 13 15.35 17.45 20.74
N ALA A 14 16.05 16.32 20.91
CA ALA A 14 16.87 16.08 22.10
C ALA A 14 18.01 17.11 22.24
N MET A 15 18.69 17.45 21.14
CA MET A 15 19.73 18.49 21.14
C MET A 15 19.17 19.88 21.44
N ALA A 16 18.03 20.26 20.84
CA ALA A 16 17.40 21.55 21.10
C ALA A 16 17.01 21.69 22.58
N LEU A 17 16.43 20.64 23.17
CA LEU A 17 16.03 20.62 24.57
C LEU A 17 17.25 20.72 25.51
N SER A 18 18.31 19.97 25.20
CA SER A 18 19.56 19.98 25.97
C SER A 18 20.26 21.33 25.90
N ALA A 19 20.32 21.96 24.72
CA ALA A 19 20.91 23.27 24.54
C ALA A 19 20.12 24.39 25.25
N LEU A 20 18.78 24.30 25.27
CA LEU A 20 17.94 25.19 26.08
C LEU A 20 18.23 25.04 27.57
N ALA A 21 18.28 23.80 28.07
CA ALA A 21 18.56 23.51 29.47
C ALA A 21 19.97 23.98 29.90
N ALA A 22 20.93 23.98 28.98
CA ALA A 22 22.30 24.44 29.20
C ALA A 22 22.49 25.95 28.98
N GLY A 23 21.44 26.72 28.65
CA GLY A 23 21.54 28.16 28.41
C GLY A 23 22.33 28.54 27.14
N ARG A 24 22.32 27.68 26.12
CA ARG A 24 23.04 27.86 24.84
C ARG A 24 22.06 28.17 23.70
N PRO A 25 21.59 29.43 23.56
CA PRO A 25 20.49 29.78 22.67
C PRO A 25 20.84 29.65 21.17
N SER A 26 22.11 29.85 20.80
CA SER A 26 22.57 29.69 19.42
C SER A 26 22.53 28.24 18.94
N GLU A 27 22.97 27.30 19.79
CA GLU A 27 22.92 25.85 19.52
C GLU A 27 21.47 25.34 19.51
N ALA A 28 20.62 25.88 20.40
CA ALA A 28 19.20 25.61 20.41
C ALA A 28 18.50 26.05 19.12
N LEU A 29 18.80 27.25 18.60
CA LEU A 29 18.24 27.75 17.35
C LEU A 29 18.64 26.89 16.15
N ALA A 30 19.91 26.48 16.08
CA ALA A 30 20.37 25.58 15.03
C ALA A 30 19.64 24.22 15.08
N ALA A 31 19.51 23.63 16.25
CA ALA A 31 18.80 22.37 16.44
C ALA A 31 17.29 22.48 16.13
N LEU A 32 16.64 23.60 16.49
CA LEU A 32 15.25 23.89 16.13
C LEU A 32 15.05 24.05 14.62
N ALA A 33 15.98 24.69 13.92
CA ALA A 33 15.91 24.80 12.46
C ALA A 33 15.98 23.42 11.79
N VAL A 34 16.90 22.55 12.25
CA VAL A 34 17.00 21.16 11.78
C VAL A 34 15.71 20.39 12.09
N LEU A 35 15.16 20.55 13.30
CA LEU A 35 13.89 19.93 13.71
C LEU A 35 12.74 20.38 12.81
N ALA A 36 12.64 21.68 12.48
CA ALA A 36 11.57 22.20 11.63
C ALA A 36 11.64 21.62 10.21
N VAL A 37 12.83 21.55 9.62
CA VAL A 37 13.02 20.98 8.27
C VAL A 37 12.76 19.47 8.27
N ALA A 38 13.39 18.73 9.18
CA ALA A 38 13.21 17.27 9.27
C ALA A 38 11.77 16.90 9.64
N GLY A 39 11.16 17.67 10.54
CA GLY A 39 9.76 17.52 10.97
C GLY A 39 8.80 17.81 9.82
N GLY A 40 9.05 18.85 9.02
CA GLY A 40 8.28 19.13 7.81
C GLY A 40 8.38 18.02 6.76
N ILE A 41 9.57 17.47 6.54
CA ILE A 41 9.79 16.32 5.64
C ILE A 41 9.07 15.07 6.16
N LEU A 42 9.21 14.76 7.44
CA LEU A 42 8.55 13.62 8.08
C LEU A 42 7.03 13.77 8.03
N TRP A 43 6.52 14.97 8.34
CA TRP A 43 5.11 15.30 8.24
C TRP A 43 4.60 15.11 6.81
N ARG A 44 5.33 15.60 5.81
CA ARG A 44 4.99 15.37 4.40
C ARG A 44 5.01 13.88 4.05
N LEU A 45 5.99 13.11 4.52
CA LEU A 45 6.06 11.65 4.28
C LEU A 45 4.94 10.86 4.98
N LEU A 46 4.40 11.38 6.08
CA LEU A 46 3.27 10.81 6.80
C LEU A 46 1.93 11.23 6.15
N ARG A 47 1.85 12.46 5.65
CA ARG A 47 0.66 13.00 4.98
C ARG A 47 0.55 12.69 3.50
N ASP A 48 1.61 12.21 2.86
CA ASP A 48 1.59 11.84 1.44
C ASP A 48 0.93 10.46 1.29
N PRO A 49 -0.36 10.39 0.89
CA PRO A 49 -1.02 9.12 0.65
C PRO A 49 -0.31 8.32 -0.44
N ALA A 50 0.43 8.95 -1.37
CA ALA A 50 1.20 8.22 -2.38
C ALA A 50 2.37 7.44 -1.77
N ALA A 51 2.97 7.91 -0.67
CA ALA A 51 4.04 7.21 0.03
C ALA A 51 3.53 6.04 0.89
N THR A 52 2.31 6.12 1.41
CA THR A 52 1.59 4.97 2.02
C THR A 52 1.09 4.01 0.94
N ARG A 53 0.54 4.50 -0.18
CA ARG A 53 0.14 3.67 -1.34
C ARG A 53 1.31 2.91 -1.96
N ARG A 54 2.56 3.39 -1.85
CA ARG A 54 3.76 2.65 -2.29
C ARG A 54 4.00 1.38 -1.47
N GLY A 55 3.61 1.35 -0.20
CA GLY A 55 3.58 0.14 0.60
C GLY A 55 2.25 -0.54 0.36
N GLY A 56 2.22 -1.57 -0.49
CA GLY A 56 1.00 -2.33 -0.72
C GLY A 56 0.39 -2.78 0.62
N HIS A 57 -0.89 -3.10 0.62
CA HIS A 57 -1.54 -3.74 1.75
C HIS A 57 -1.48 -5.25 1.56
N PHE A 58 -1.17 -5.99 2.62
CA PHE A 58 -1.26 -7.44 2.56
C PHE A 58 -2.71 -7.85 2.27
N ALA A 59 -2.89 -8.72 1.28
CA ALA A 59 -4.18 -9.13 0.79
C ALA A 59 -4.25 -10.63 0.54
N THR A 60 -5.45 -11.17 0.70
CA THR A 60 -5.82 -12.49 0.20
C THR A 60 -6.40 -12.33 -1.20
N VAL A 61 -5.87 -13.09 -2.16
CA VAL A 61 -6.29 -13.06 -3.56
C VAL A 61 -6.87 -14.42 -3.93
N ARG A 62 -8.11 -14.44 -4.41
CA ARG A 62 -8.81 -15.67 -4.80
C ARG A 62 -9.24 -15.58 -6.24
N PHE A 63 -8.66 -16.41 -7.12
CA PHE A 63 -9.08 -16.45 -8.52
C PHE A 63 -10.52 -16.93 -8.66
N ARG A 64 -11.24 -16.32 -9.60
CA ARG A 64 -12.65 -16.61 -9.88
C ARG A 64 -12.88 -16.84 -11.37
N PRO A 65 -13.92 -17.59 -11.74
CA PRO A 65 -14.41 -17.59 -13.10
C PRO A 65 -14.84 -16.17 -13.49
N PRO A 66 -14.83 -15.83 -14.80
CA PRO A 66 -15.37 -14.58 -15.28
C PRO A 66 -16.84 -14.44 -14.84
N PRO A 67 -17.27 -13.23 -14.43
CA PRO A 67 -18.67 -13.01 -14.06
C PRO A 67 -19.59 -13.32 -15.25
N ALA A 68 -20.73 -13.98 -14.98
CA ALA A 68 -21.71 -14.30 -16.00
C ALA A 68 -22.36 -13.00 -16.53
N GLY A 69 -22.12 -12.66 -17.79
CA GLY A 69 -22.64 -11.44 -18.43
C GLY A 69 -21.86 -11.06 -19.70
N ASP A 70 -22.55 -10.38 -20.63
CA ASP A 70 -22.21 -10.26 -22.04
C ASP A 70 -20.75 -9.90 -22.38
N GLY A 71 -20.11 -10.81 -23.12
CA GLY A 71 -18.88 -10.58 -23.88
C GLY A 71 -17.60 -11.15 -23.26
N PRO A 72 -16.56 -11.37 -24.09
CA PRO A 72 -15.24 -11.76 -23.59
C PRO A 72 -14.63 -10.60 -22.81
N ARG A 73 -14.86 -10.57 -21.49
CA ARG A 73 -14.15 -9.63 -20.63
C ARG A 73 -12.67 -10.03 -20.59
N THR A 74 -11.81 -9.09 -20.93
CA THR A 74 -10.37 -9.30 -20.99
C THR A 74 -9.80 -9.28 -19.57
N GLY A 75 -8.96 -10.26 -19.25
CA GLY A 75 -8.24 -10.31 -17.98
C GLY A 75 -8.46 -11.60 -17.18
N THR A 76 -7.68 -11.73 -16.10
CA THR A 76 -7.86 -12.79 -15.10
C THR A 76 -8.63 -12.23 -13.92
N PHE A 77 -9.78 -12.83 -13.60
CA PHE A 77 -10.65 -12.37 -12.53
C PHE A 77 -10.21 -12.91 -11.17
N ALA A 78 -10.18 -12.03 -10.18
CA ALA A 78 -9.88 -12.39 -8.81
C ALA A 78 -10.71 -11.56 -7.84
N LEU A 79 -10.92 -12.13 -6.66
CA LEU A 79 -11.35 -11.39 -5.49
C LEU A 79 -10.13 -11.02 -4.67
N VAL A 80 -10.02 -9.75 -4.28
CA VAL A 80 -8.96 -9.26 -3.41
C VAL A 80 -9.57 -8.80 -2.09
N ARG A 81 -9.08 -9.31 -0.96
CA ARG A 81 -9.52 -8.92 0.39
C ARG A 81 -8.33 -8.49 1.22
N THR A 82 -8.39 -7.33 1.85
CA THR A 82 -7.42 -6.90 2.87
C THR A 82 -8.03 -7.04 4.26
N GLN A 83 -7.21 -7.20 5.30
CA GLN A 83 -7.72 -7.30 6.68
C GLN A 83 -8.30 -5.98 7.18
N GLU A 84 -7.82 -4.85 6.66
CA GLU A 84 -8.23 -3.51 7.07
C GLU A 84 -9.61 -3.12 6.53
N ARG A 85 -10.12 -3.82 5.50
CA ARG A 85 -11.37 -3.47 4.82
C ARG A 85 -12.47 -4.50 5.10
N ARG A 86 -13.70 -4.02 5.30
CA ARG A 86 -14.90 -4.86 5.52
C ARG A 86 -15.32 -5.68 4.30
N GLY A 87 -15.12 -5.15 3.08
CA GLY A 87 -15.60 -5.77 1.84
C GLY A 87 -14.46 -6.08 0.88
N PRO A 88 -14.58 -7.14 0.06
CA PRO A 88 -13.58 -7.45 -0.95
C PRO A 88 -13.79 -6.64 -2.24
N TRP A 89 -12.76 -6.64 -3.09
CA TRP A 89 -12.82 -6.10 -4.44
C TRP A 89 -12.90 -7.23 -5.46
N ASP A 90 -13.78 -7.10 -6.44
CA ASP A 90 -13.69 -7.86 -7.69
C ASP A 90 -12.75 -7.13 -8.64
N VAL A 91 -11.66 -7.80 -9.02
CA VAL A 91 -10.63 -7.25 -9.90
C VAL A 91 -10.46 -8.08 -11.16
N ALA A 92 -10.16 -7.40 -12.26
CA ALA A 92 -9.65 -8.02 -13.48
C ALA A 92 -8.18 -7.63 -13.66
N LEU A 93 -7.29 -8.61 -13.67
CA LEU A 93 -5.85 -8.39 -13.87
C LEU A 93 -5.53 -8.27 -15.36
N ASP A 94 -4.60 -7.40 -15.71
CA ASP A 94 -4.11 -7.21 -17.09
C ASP A 94 -3.19 -8.35 -17.54
N ARG A 95 -3.79 -9.53 -17.71
CA ARG A 95 -3.13 -10.74 -18.20
C ARG A 95 -4.15 -11.80 -18.62
N ARG A 96 -3.66 -12.83 -19.31
CA ARG A 96 -4.43 -14.05 -19.54
C ARG A 96 -4.29 -15.00 -18.33
N PRO A 97 -5.32 -15.81 -18.03
CA PRO A 97 -5.21 -16.85 -17.02
C PRO A 97 -4.14 -17.87 -17.44
N GLU A 98 -3.19 -18.14 -16.54
CA GLU A 98 -2.21 -19.19 -16.70
C GLU A 98 -2.80 -20.51 -16.20
N ARG A 99 -2.28 -21.66 -16.66
CA ARG A 99 -2.72 -22.98 -16.19
C ARG A 99 -2.66 -23.12 -14.66
N ALA A 100 -1.60 -22.58 -14.05
CA ALA A 100 -1.43 -22.58 -12.60
C ALA A 100 -2.58 -21.85 -11.87
N ASP A 101 -3.10 -20.74 -12.43
CA ASP A 101 -4.22 -20.01 -11.82
C ASP A 101 -5.52 -20.81 -11.86
N LEU A 102 -5.71 -21.61 -12.92
CA LEU A 102 -6.86 -22.50 -13.05
C LEU A 102 -6.78 -23.66 -12.05
N GLU A 103 -5.58 -24.18 -11.81
CA GLU A 103 -5.32 -25.24 -10.82
C GLU A 103 -5.59 -24.77 -9.38
N VAL A 104 -5.37 -23.48 -9.08
CA VAL A 104 -5.66 -22.87 -7.77
C VAL A 104 -6.95 -22.05 -7.76
N MET A 105 -7.84 -22.27 -8.73
CA MET A 105 -9.09 -21.51 -8.82
C MET A 105 -9.92 -21.70 -7.57
N GLY A 106 -10.43 -20.60 -7.01
CA GLY A 106 -11.20 -20.66 -5.77
C GLY A 106 -10.37 -20.95 -4.51
N VAL A 107 -9.04 -20.97 -4.59
CA VAL A 107 -8.14 -21.07 -3.43
C VAL A 107 -7.60 -19.67 -3.07
N ASP A 108 -7.54 -19.39 -1.77
CA ASP A 108 -7.00 -18.14 -1.24
C ASP A 108 -5.47 -18.14 -1.34
N GLN A 109 -4.91 -17.18 -2.06
CA GLN A 109 -3.47 -16.93 -2.19
C GLN A 109 -3.05 -15.71 -1.37
N GLY A 110 -1.85 -15.75 -0.80
CA GLY A 110 -1.24 -14.59 -0.18
C GLY A 110 -0.77 -13.59 -1.23
N GLY A 111 -0.76 -12.30 -0.90
CA GLY A 111 -0.34 -11.27 -1.82
C GLY A 111 -0.36 -9.87 -1.26
N TRP A 112 -0.19 -8.91 -2.16
CA TRP A 112 -0.17 -7.49 -1.85
C TRP A 112 -1.00 -6.72 -2.86
N VAL A 113 -1.73 -5.70 -2.41
CA VAL A 113 -2.52 -4.81 -3.27
C VAL A 113 -2.07 -3.37 -3.10
N TRP A 114 -1.91 -2.65 -4.21
CA TRP A 114 -1.65 -1.21 -4.21
C TRP A 114 -2.92 -0.51 -4.66
N LEU A 115 -3.38 0.43 -3.83
CA LEU A 115 -4.58 1.22 -4.09
C LEU A 115 -4.20 2.52 -4.80
N GLY A 116 -5.04 2.90 -5.76
CA GLY A 116 -4.93 4.14 -6.51
C GLY A 116 -5.43 5.37 -5.75
N GLU A 117 -5.55 6.48 -6.48
CA GLU A 117 -6.14 7.71 -5.96
C GLU A 117 -7.59 7.57 -5.53
N THR A 118 -8.33 6.71 -6.23
CA THR A 118 -9.74 6.41 -5.99
C THR A 118 -9.97 5.43 -4.83
N GLY A 119 -8.90 4.89 -4.23
CA GLY A 119 -8.99 3.83 -3.22
C GLY A 119 -9.30 2.44 -3.80
N LEU A 120 -9.34 2.31 -5.12
CA LEU A 120 -9.49 1.03 -5.81
C LEU A 120 -8.13 0.38 -6.11
N PRO A 121 -8.05 -0.96 -6.19
CA PRO A 121 -6.86 -1.67 -6.63
C PRO A 121 -6.39 -1.23 -8.01
N GLU A 122 -5.14 -0.78 -8.11
CA GLU A 122 -4.45 -0.50 -9.38
C GLU A 122 -3.43 -1.58 -9.74
N ARG A 123 -2.91 -2.27 -8.72
CA ARG A 123 -1.90 -3.30 -8.89
C ARG A 123 -2.04 -4.38 -7.83
N VAL A 124 -1.84 -5.62 -8.23
CA VAL A 124 -1.92 -6.79 -7.34
C VAL A 124 -0.67 -7.64 -7.55
N ARG A 125 -0.03 -8.03 -6.44
CA ARG A 125 1.01 -9.05 -6.39
C ARG A 125 0.43 -10.30 -5.78
N ILE A 126 0.77 -11.43 -6.37
CA ILE A 126 0.32 -12.75 -5.93
C ILE A 126 1.57 -13.58 -5.63
N ASP A 127 1.58 -14.21 -4.46
CA ASP A 127 2.68 -15.02 -3.96
C ASP A 127 2.34 -16.51 -4.19
N TYR A 128 3.05 -17.14 -5.12
CA TYR A 128 2.94 -18.55 -5.47
C TYR A 128 3.97 -19.39 -4.66
N GLY A 129 3.90 -19.27 -3.34
CA GLY A 129 4.85 -19.92 -2.42
C GLY A 129 6.26 -19.34 -2.50
N THR A 130 7.10 -19.84 -3.43
CA THR A 130 8.51 -19.44 -3.58
C THR A 130 8.72 -18.33 -4.62
N THR A 131 7.72 -18.06 -5.47
CA THR A 131 7.77 -17.02 -6.50
C THR A 131 6.65 -16.03 -6.30
N TRP A 132 6.82 -14.82 -6.80
CA TRP A 132 5.77 -13.81 -6.80
C TRP A 132 5.71 -13.13 -8.15
N LYS A 133 4.49 -12.76 -8.57
CA LYS A 133 4.27 -11.98 -9.79
C LYS A 133 3.36 -10.79 -9.47
N THR A 134 3.61 -9.68 -10.13
CA THR A 134 2.85 -8.44 -9.94
C THR A 134 2.20 -8.03 -11.25
N TRP A 135 0.92 -7.68 -11.20
CA TRP A 135 0.10 -7.38 -12.36
C TRP A 135 -0.68 -6.08 -12.18
N PRO A 136 -0.83 -5.27 -13.24
CA PRO A 136 -1.77 -4.15 -13.23
C PRO A 136 -3.20 -4.67 -13.17
N VAL A 137 -4.09 -3.84 -12.63
CA VAL A 137 -5.54 -4.08 -12.60
C VAL A 137 -6.19 -3.29 -13.73
N LEU A 138 -6.89 -3.98 -14.64
CA LEU A 138 -7.66 -3.38 -15.72
C LEU A 138 -8.94 -2.72 -15.21
N SER A 139 -9.60 -3.38 -14.26
CA SER A 139 -10.82 -2.88 -13.64
C SER A 139 -10.95 -3.42 -12.23
N ALA A 140 -11.43 -2.59 -11.32
CA ALA A 140 -11.78 -2.99 -9.97
C ALA A 140 -13.15 -2.44 -9.59
N ALA A 141 -13.95 -3.27 -8.92
CA ALA A 141 -15.21 -2.87 -8.33
C ALA A 141 -15.27 -3.39 -6.89
N GLU A 142 -15.97 -2.69 -6.02
CA GLU A 142 -16.32 -3.23 -4.71
C GLU A 142 -17.37 -4.32 -4.93
N THR A 143 -17.17 -5.48 -4.31
CA THR A 143 -18.20 -6.52 -4.31
C THR A 143 -19.37 -5.96 -3.51
N GLY A 144 -20.41 -5.50 -4.20
CA GLY A 144 -21.61 -5.01 -3.54
C GLY A 144 -22.23 -6.12 -2.70
N ASP A 145 -22.62 -5.79 -1.46
CA ASP A 145 -23.63 -6.56 -0.75
C ASP A 145 -24.90 -6.51 -1.61
N THR A 146 -25.12 -7.55 -2.41
CA THR A 146 -26.46 -7.88 -2.88
C THR A 146 -27.20 -8.44 -1.67
N THR A 147 -27.74 -7.55 -0.85
CA THR A 147 -28.95 -7.81 -0.06
C THR A 147 -30.15 -7.93 -0.97
#